data_AF-A0A7J6VZ33-F1
#
_entry.id   AF-A0A7J6VZ33-F1
#
_cell.length_a   1.000
_cell.length_b   1.000
_cell.length_c   1.000
_cell.angle_alpha   90.00
_cell.angle_beta   90.00
_cell.angle_gamma   90.00
#
_symmetry.space_group_name_H-M   'P 1'
#
loop_
_entity.id
_entity.type
_entity.pdbx_description
1 polymer ?
#
loop_
_entity_poly.entity_id
_entity_poly.type
_entity_poly.pdbx_seq_one_letter_code
_entity_poly.pdbx_strand_id
1 'polypeptide(L)'
;MASASTVVDAVGEPIPTSSVLMASSKHIATKCREANMAYLNCKKKDANPEKCLNKGQDVTRCVFDLLKGLHQSCSKEMDAYAGCMYYNTNEFDLCRKEQQEFEKVCPWKEYESCVICCGISFPFIELPDTCLCWSCSSQTMALVLR
;
A
#
# COMPACT_ATOMS: atom_id res chain seq x y z
N MET A 1 -22.48 -21.68 6.48
CA MET A 1 -22.21 -21.46 5.05
C MET A 1 -21.74 -20.03 4.90
N ALA A 2 -20.43 -19.79 4.87
CA ALA A 2 -19.89 -18.49 4.48
C ALA A 2 -19.77 -18.51 2.96
N SER A 3 -20.54 -17.66 2.28
CA SER A 3 -20.36 -17.45 0.84
C SER A 3 -18.89 -17.10 0.59
N ALA A 4 -18.29 -17.67 -0.45
CA ALA A 4 -17.05 -17.15 -1.00
C ALA A 4 -17.33 -15.71 -1.45
N SER A 5 -17.07 -14.74 -0.58
CA SER A 5 -17.22 -13.32 -0.89
C SER A 5 -16.12 -12.99 -1.88
N THR A 6 -16.49 -12.95 -3.16
CA THR A 6 -15.68 -12.33 -4.20
C THR A 6 -15.32 -10.92 -3.73
N VAL A 7 -14.05 -10.53 -3.89
CA VAL A 7 -13.55 -9.20 -3.49
C VAL A 7 -14.21 -8.07 -4.31
N VAL A 8 -14.95 -8.41 -5.36
CA VAL A 8 -15.70 -7.51 -6.23
C VAL A 8 -17.20 -7.83 -6.25
N ASP A 9 -18.00 -6.80 -6.49
CA ASP A 9 -19.43 -6.88 -6.77
C ASP A 9 -19.70 -7.49 -8.16
N ALA A 10 -20.99 -7.77 -8.46
CA ALA A 10 -21.42 -8.30 -9.76
C ALA A 10 -21.05 -7.40 -10.96
N VAL A 11 -20.74 -6.13 -10.72
CA VAL A 11 -20.30 -5.14 -11.73
C VAL A 11 -18.76 -5.10 -11.86
N GLY A 12 -18.02 -5.81 -11.00
CA GLY A 12 -16.57 -5.79 -10.96
C GLY A 12 -15.98 -4.60 -10.20
N GLU A 13 -16.80 -3.88 -9.43
CA GLU A 13 -16.33 -2.84 -8.50
C GLU A 13 -15.86 -3.50 -7.19
N PRO A 14 -14.72 -3.09 -6.62
CA PRO A 14 -14.20 -3.73 -5.42
C PRO A 14 -15.05 -3.38 -4.21
N ILE A 15 -15.41 -4.39 -3.41
CA ILE A 15 -16.20 -4.22 -2.18
C ILE A 15 -15.22 -4.01 -1.02
N PRO A 16 -15.19 -2.83 -0.39
CA PRO A 16 -14.32 -2.56 0.75
C PRO A 16 -14.89 -3.17 2.04
N THR A 17 -15.02 -4.49 2.07
CA THR A 17 -15.33 -5.21 3.32
C THR A 17 -14.12 -5.16 4.26
N SER A 18 -14.36 -5.34 5.56
CA SER A 18 -13.30 -5.30 6.57
C SER A 18 -12.19 -6.33 6.30
N SER A 19 -12.55 -7.53 5.84
CA SER A 19 -11.60 -8.59 5.48
C SER A 19 -10.73 -8.24 4.28
N VAL A 20 -11.32 -7.65 3.24
CA VAL A 20 -10.61 -7.20 2.03
C VAL A 20 -9.63 -6.07 2.34
N LEU A 21 -10.07 -5.08 3.13
CA LEU A 21 -9.23 -3.97 3.55
C LEU A 21 -8.08 -4.45 4.44
N MET A 22 -8.33 -5.42 5.33
CA MET A 22 -7.29 -5.98 6.19
C MET A 22 -6.27 -6.80 5.38
N ALA A 23 -6.74 -7.65 4.46
CA ALA A 23 -5.89 -8.41 3.56
C ALA A 23 -4.98 -7.50 2.71
N SER A 24 -5.51 -6.34 2.29
CA SER A 24 -4.81 -5.37 1.46
C SER A 24 -4.02 -4.32 2.24
N SER A 25 -4.03 -4.37 3.59
CA SER A 25 -3.51 -3.32 4.47
C SER A 25 -2.04 -2.96 4.18
N LYS A 26 -1.19 -3.96 3.92
CA LYS A 26 0.22 -3.76 3.56
C LYS A 26 0.37 -3.01 2.23
N HIS A 27 -0.41 -3.37 1.21
CA HIS A 27 -0.42 -2.64 -0.06
C HIS A 27 -0.94 -1.20 0.08
N ILE A 28 -1.99 -1.00 0.89
CA ILE A 28 -2.55 0.34 1.17
C ILE A 28 -1.50 1.22 1.87
N ALA A 29 -0.77 0.65 2.83
CA ALA A 29 0.26 1.36 3.58
C ALA A 29 1.37 1.90 2.67
N THR A 30 1.76 1.15 1.63
CA THR A 30 2.78 1.60 0.67
C THR A 30 2.20 2.53 -0.40
N LYS A 31 1.11 2.12 -1.08
CA LYS A 31 0.57 2.81 -2.26
C LYS A 31 -0.20 4.08 -1.93
N CYS A 32 -0.96 4.08 -0.84
CA CYS A 32 -1.80 5.20 -0.43
C CYS A 32 -1.22 5.99 0.76
N ARG A 33 0.09 5.82 1.05
CA ARG A 33 0.77 6.45 2.18
C ARG A 33 0.56 7.96 2.23
N GLU A 34 0.78 8.64 1.11
CA GLU A 34 0.72 10.10 1.03
C GLU A 34 -0.70 10.64 1.27
N ALA A 35 -1.70 10.02 0.64
CA ALA A 35 -3.10 10.37 0.85
C ALA A 35 -3.52 10.15 2.31
N ASN A 36 -3.15 9.01 2.89
CA ASN A 36 -3.43 8.68 4.30
C ASN A 36 -2.79 9.68 5.26
N MET A 37 -1.51 10.01 5.06
CA MET A 37 -0.82 11.00 5.87
C MET A 37 -1.45 12.40 5.74
N ALA A 38 -1.83 12.81 4.54
CA ALA A 38 -2.49 14.10 4.32
C ALA A 38 -3.83 14.20 5.06
N TYR A 39 -4.62 13.12 5.06
CA TYR A 39 -5.87 13.03 5.81
C TYR A 39 -5.63 13.07 7.32
N LEU A 40 -4.68 12.28 7.84
CA LEU A 40 -4.33 12.27 9.26
C LEU A 40 -3.78 13.62 9.74
N ASN A 41 -2.95 14.28 8.93
CA ASN A 41 -2.42 15.61 9.25
C ASN A 41 -3.51 16.68 9.24
N CYS A 42 -4.52 16.57 8.37
CA CYS A 42 -5.68 17.45 8.39
C CYS A 42 -6.48 17.26 9.69
N LYS A 43 -6.78 16.01 10.07
CA LYS A 43 -7.50 15.67 11.30
C LYS A 43 -6.78 16.07 12.59
N LYS A 44 -5.44 16.05 12.58
CA LYS A 44 -4.62 16.55 13.70
C LYS A 44 -4.73 18.06 13.89
N LYS A 45 -4.95 18.83 12.82
CA LYS A 45 -5.07 20.29 12.86
C LYS A 45 -6.47 20.76 13.23
N ASP A 46 -7.49 20.07 12.73
CA ASP A 46 -8.90 20.41 12.95
C ASP A 46 -9.75 19.13 13.06
N ALA A 47 -10.53 19.02 14.14
CA ALA A 47 -11.41 17.88 14.39
C ALA A 47 -12.68 17.90 13.54
N ASN A 48 -13.01 19.03 12.90
CA ASN A 48 -14.22 19.18 12.09
C ASN A 48 -14.20 18.21 10.89
N PRO A 49 -15.22 17.33 10.74
CA PRO A 49 -15.28 16.37 9.64
C PRO A 49 -15.38 16.99 8.25
N GLU A 50 -15.96 18.19 8.10
CA GLU A 50 -16.17 18.81 6.78
C GLU A 50 -14.89 19.35 6.16
N LYS A 51 -13.96 19.85 6.98
CA LYS A 51 -12.71 20.48 6.53
C LYS A 51 -11.75 19.51 5.83
N CYS A 52 -11.81 18.24 6.20
CA CYS A 52 -10.94 17.18 5.67
C CYS A 52 -11.64 16.27 4.66
N LEU A 53 -12.88 16.57 4.26
CA LEU A 53 -13.68 15.72 3.37
C LEU A 53 -12.97 15.44 2.04
N ASN A 54 -12.39 16.47 1.41
CA ASN A 54 -11.65 16.32 0.16
C ASN A 54 -10.47 15.35 0.29
N LYS A 55 -9.73 15.41 1.42
CA LYS A 55 -8.62 14.49 1.70
C LYS A 55 -9.10 13.07 1.97
N GLY A 56 -10.27 12.91 2.59
CA GLY A 56 -10.92 11.61 2.77
C GLY A 56 -11.38 10.98 1.45
N GLN A 57 -11.86 11.81 0.51
CA GLN A 57 -12.18 11.36 -0.85
C GLN A 57 -10.93 10.92 -1.61
N ASP A 58 -9.82 11.66 -1.49
CA ASP A 58 -8.53 11.30 -2.08
C ASP A 58 -8.04 9.92 -1.58
N VAL A 59 -8.13 9.67 -0.26
CA VAL A 59 -7.80 8.37 0.35
C VAL A 59 -8.68 7.26 -0.21
N THR A 60 -9.99 7.48 -0.17
CA THR A 60 -10.98 6.51 -0.62
C THR A 60 -10.72 6.13 -2.08
N ARG A 61 -10.54 7.13 -2.96
CA ARG A 61 -10.23 6.91 -4.37
C ARG A 61 -8.95 6.08 -4.57
N CYS A 62 -7.88 6.42 -3.86
CA CYS A 62 -6.63 5.64 -3.93
C CYS A 62 -6.84 4.17 -3.55
N VAL A 63 -7.60 3.92 -2.48
CA VAL A 63 -7.87 2.55 -2.01
C VAL A 63 -8.73 1.79 -3.01
N PHE A 64 -9.78 2.39 -3.57
CA PHE A 64 -10.62 1.75 -4.59
C PHE A 64 -9.81 1.40 -5.85
N ASP A 65 -8.98 2.32 -6.33
CA ASP A 65 -8.11 2.08 -7.49
C ASP A 65 -7.11 0.95 -7.22
N LEU A 66 -6.54 0.90 -6.00
CA LEU A 66 -5.65 -0.17 -5.57
C LEU A 66 -6.35 -1.54 -5.51
N LEU A 67 -7.53 -1.62 -4.88
CA LEU A 67 -8.29 -2.86 -4.77
C LEU A 67 -8.67 -3.41 -6.14
N LYS A 68 -9.06 -2.51 -7.06
CA LYS A 68 -9.34 -2.87 -8.45
C LYS A 68 -8.09 -3.42 -9.15
N GLY A 69 -6.94 -2.79 -8.95
CA GLY A 69 -5.66 -3.27 -9.50
C GLY A 69 -5.27 -4.65 -8.96
N LEU A 70 -5.38 -4.86 -7.64
CA LEU A 70 -5.06 -6.13 -6.99
C LEU A 70 -5.98 -7.26 -7.48
N HIS A 71 -7.28 -7.01 -7.58
CA HIS A 71 -8.22 -8.02 -8.07
C HIS A 71 -7.97 -8.37 -9.55
N GLN A 72 -7.50 -7.42 -10.36
CA GLN A 72 -7.14 -7.70 -11.75
C GLN A 72 -5.84 -8.51 -11.90
N SER A 73 -4.86 -8.31 -11.01
CA SER A 73 -3.56 -8.98 -11.09
C SER A 73 -3.48 -10.32 -10.35
N CYS A 74 -4.13 -10.43 -9.18
CA CYS A 74 -4.03 -11.58 -8.27
C CYS A 74 -5.39 -11.89 -7.62
N SER A 75 -6.44 -12.01 -8.43
CA SER A 75 -7.81 -12.31 -7.98
C SER A 75 -7.87 -13.54 -7.08
N LYS A 76 -7.29 -14.66 -7.52
CA LYS A 76 -7.41 -15.95 -6.84
C LYS A 76 -6.79 -15.94 -5.45
N GLU A 77 -5.57 -15.42 -5.32
CA GLU A 77 -4.84 -15.38 -4.07
C GLU A 77 -5.44 -14.33 -3.12
N MET A 78 -5.91 -13.21 -3.66
CA MET A 78 -6.61 -12.17 -2.91
C MET A 78 -7.94 -12.66 -2.34
N ASP A 79 -8.75 -13.35 -3.14
CA ASP A 79 -10.03 -13.93 -2.72
C ASP A 79 -9.80 -15.02 -1.64
N ALA A 80 -8.77 -15.86 -1.79
CA ALA A 80 -8.42 -16.87 -0.79
C ALA A 80 -7.98 -16.23 0.54
N TYR A 81 -7.14 -15.20 0.48
CA TYR A 81 -6.66 -14.51 1.68
C TYR A 81 -7.78 -13.72 2.38
N ALA A 82 -8.57 -12.97 1.62
CA ALA A 82 -9.74 -12.27 2.14
C ALA A 82 -10.80 -13.23 2.71
N GLY A 83 -10.97 -14.41 2.10
CA GLY A 83 -11.83 -15.48 2.62
C GLY A 83 -11.35 -16.02 3.96
N CYS A 84 -10.04 -16.26 4.11
CA CYS A 84 -9.46 -16.66 5.40
C CYS A 84 -9.66 -15.58 6.46
N MET A 85 -9.44 -14.30 6.10
CA MET A 85 -9.66 -13.15 6.99
C MET A 85 -11.12 -13.04 7.43
N TYR A 86 -12.07 -13.27 6.52
CA TYR A 86 -13.49 -13.27 6.84
C TYR A 86 -13.85 -14.37 7.85
N TYR A 87 -13.34 -15.59 7.66
CA TYR A 87 -13.63 -16.72 8.55
C TYR A 87 -13.01 -16.57 9.93
N ASN A 88 -11.81 -15.98 10.00
CA ASN A 88 -11.04 -15.81 11.24
C ASN A 88 -11.13 -14.40 11.82
N THR A 89 -12.16 -13.63 11.47
CA THR A 89 -12.42 -12.29 12.03
C THR A 89 -11.21 -11.33 12.00
N ASN A 90 -10.46 -11.35 10.90
CA ASN A 90 -9.24 -10.56 10.68
C ASN A 90 -8.02 -10.93 11.54
N GLU A 91 -7.97 -12.16 12.06
CA GLU A 91 -6.81 -12.66 12.80
C GLU A 91 -5.70 -13.10 11.84
N PHE A 92 -4.56 -12.40 11.88
CA PHE A 92 -3.48 -12.59 10.93
C PHE A 92 -2.72 -13.90 11.12
N ASP A 93 -2.57 -14.36 12.37
CA ASP A 93 -1.77 -15.55 12.68
C ASP A 93 -2.39 -16.84 12.14
N LEU A 94 -3.71 -16.85 11.95
CA LEU A 94 -4.45 -17.98 11.41
C LEU A 94 -4.37 -18.07 9.88
N CYS A 95 -4.01 -16.97 9.20
CA CYS A 95 -4.02 -16.84 7.74
C CYS A 95 -2.63 -16.60 7.12
N ARG A 96 -1.54 -16.97 7.83
CA ARG A 96 -0.16 -16.76 7.37
C ARG A 96 0.19 -17.51 6.09
N LYS A 97 -0.46 -18.65 5.82
CA LYS A 97 -0.21 -19.47 4.62
C LYS A 97 -0.75 -18.76 3.37
N GLU A 98 -1.99 -18.30 3.45
CA GLU A 98 -2.68 -17.54 2.41
C GLU A 98 -1.99 -16.20 2.19
N GLN A 99 -1.53 -15.56 3.27
CA GLN A 99 -0.72 -14.34 3.20
C GLN A 99 0.55 -14.55 2.38
N GLN A 100 1.32 -15.61 2.62
CA GLN A 100 2.57 -15.87 1.90
C GLN A 100 2.34 -16.13 0.41
N GLU A 101 1.27 -16.85 0.06
CA GLU A 101 0.94 -17.10 -1.35
C GLU A 101 0.51 -15.80 -2.06
N PHE A 102 -0.28 -14.97 -1.38
CA PHE A 102 -0.66 -13.66 -1.88
C PHE A 102 0.55 -12.73 -2.07
N GLU A 103 1.45 -12.67 -1.09
CA GLU A 103 2.70 -11.90 -1.12
C GLU A 103 3.64 -12.30 -2.26
N LYS A 104 3.67 -13.60 -2.57
CA LYS A 104 4.52 -14.16 -3.61
C LYS A 104 4.06 -13.79 -5.02
N VAL A 105 2.74 -13.80 -5.26
CA VAL A 105 2.16 -13.46 -6.57
C VAL A 105 2.05 -11.94 -6.73
N CYS A 106 1.71 -11.25 -5.65
CA CYS A 106 1.51 -9.81 -5.60
C CYS A 106 2.47 -9.17 -4.58
N PRO A 107 3.74 -8.95 -4.95
CA PRO A 107 4.67 -8.26 -4.06
C PRO A 107 4.27 -6.79 -3.91
N TRP A 108 4.17 -6.30 -2.68
CA TRP A 108 4.28 -4.86 -2.44
C TRP A 108 5.71 -4.46 -2.73
N LYS A 109 5.90 -3.67 -3.79
CA LYS A 109 7.18 -2.99 -4.01
C LYS A 109 7.36 -1.97 -2.90
N GLU A 110 7.98 -2.39 -1.81
CA GLU A 110 8.23 -1.48 -0.70
C GLU A 110 9.35 -0.48 -1.05
N TYR A 111 10.24 -0.78 -2.01
CA TYR A 111 11.30 0.16 -2.43
C TYR A 111 12.16 -0.37 -3.59
N GLU A 112 11.63 -0.75 -4.76
CA GLU A 112 12.52 -0.98 -5.93
C GLU A 112 13.10 0.33 -6.53
N SER A 113 13.17 1.42 -5.73
CA SER A 113 13.86 2.67 -6.07
C SER A 113 14.93 3.10 -5.06
N CYS A 114 15.24 2.36 -3.98
CA CYS A 114 16.23 2.85 -2.98
C CYS A 114 17.38 1.89 -2.63
N VAL A 115 17.42 0.64 -3.13
CA VAL A 115 18.46 -0.34 -2.76
C VAL A 115 19.63 -0.45 -3.76
N ILE A 116 19.56 0.21 -4.92
CA ILE A 116 20.67 0.12 -5.90
C ILE A 116 21.84 1.10 -5.62
N CYS A 117 21.72 2.05 -4.70
CA CYS A 117 22.74 3.14 -4.58
C CYS A 117 23.50 3.31 -3.27
N CYS A 118 23.38 2.46 -2.24
CA CYS A 118 24.21 2.64 -1.05
C CYS A 118 24.88 1.34 -0.59
N GLY A 119 25.94 0.95 -1.29
CA GLY A 119 26.94 0.01 -0.79
C GLY A 119 27.89 0.66 0.24
N ILE A 120 27.36 1.39 1.23
CA ILE A 120 28.20 2.03 2.26
C ILE A 120 27.58 1.79 3.64
N SER A 121 28.34 1.14 4.50
CA SER A 121 28.08 0.93 5.92
C SER A 121 28.10 2.26 6.66
N PHE A 122 26.97 2.76 7.15
CA PHE A 122 26.93 3.84 8.14
C PHE A 122 26.00 3.49 9.31
N PRO A 123 26.41 3.81 10.56
CA PRO A 123 25.65 3.45 11.75
C PRO A 123 24.44 4.37 11.94
N PHE A 124 23.31 3.74 12.29
CA PHE A 124 22.19 4.22 13.11
C PHE A 124 22.10 5.75 13.32
N ILE A 125 21.29 6.46 12.53
CA ILE A 125 20.56 7.69 12.92
C ILE A 125 19.29 7.79 12.03
N GLU A 126 18.20 8.19 12.67
CA GLU A 126 16.82 8.32 12.18
C GLU A 126 16.64 9.00 10.81
N LEU A 127 15.66 8.53 10.03
CA LEU A 127 15.21 9.21 8.80
C LEU A 127 13.70 9.52 8.85
N PRO A 128 13.31 10.81 8.94
CA PRO A 128 11.95 11.26 8.70
C PRO A 128 11.73 11.57 7.21
N ASP A 129 10.70 10.95 6.65
CA ASP A 129 9.76 11.43 5.61
C ASP A 129 10.19 12.26 4.39
N THR A 130 11.45 12.21 3.93
CA THR A 130 11.82 12.85 2.65
C THR A 130 12.73 11.98 1.79
N CYS A 131 12.15 10.97 1.12
CA CYS A 131 12.73 10.45 -0.12
C CYS A 131 12.47 11.45 -1.25
N LEU A 132 13.15 12.59 -1.20
CA LEU A 132 13.31 13.48 -2.33
C LEU A 132 14.30 12.82 -3.29
N CYS A 133 13.80 12.19 -4.36
CA CYS A 133 14.57 11.92 -5.56
C CYS A 133 14.91 13.25 -6.26
N TRP A 134 15.80 14.06 -5.69
CA TRP A 134 16.36 15.21 -6.37
C TRP A 134 17.88 15.06 -6.38
N SER A 135 18.44 15.00 -7.60
CA SER A 135 19.88 15.03 -7.95
C SER A 135 20.56 13.68 -8.26
N CYS A 136 20.10 12.96 -9.30
CA CYS A 136 21.02 12.27 -10.20
C CYS A 136 21.15 13.08 -11.51
N SER A 137 21.38 14.38 -11.39
CA SER A 137 21.75 15.25 -12.50
C SER A 137 22.55 16.43 -11.96
N SER A 138 23.81 16.53 -12.40
CA SER A 138 24.85 17.53 -12.05
C SER A 138 25.36 17.47 -10.60
N GLN A 139 26.65 17.39 -10.27
CA GLN A 139 27.94 17.69 -10.93
C GLN A 139 29.01 16.84 -10.19
N THR A 140 30.14 16.42 -10.78
CA THR A 140 31.29 17.32 -10.99
C THR A 140 32.32 16.66 -11.91
N MET A 141 32.75 17.45 -12.90
CA MET A 141 34.01 17.45 -13.66
C MET A 141 35.13 16.51 -13.17
N ALA A 142 35.68 15.69 -14.09
CA ALA A 142 37.09 15.74 -14.50
C ALA A 142 37.43 14.56 -15.45
N LEU A 143 38.32 14.83 -16.43
CA LEU A 143 38.86 13.95 -17.48
C LEU A 143 37.88 13.65 -18.63
N VAL A 144 38.12 14.01 -19.90
CA VAL A 144 39.37 14.02 -20.67
C VAL A 144 39.33 15.16 -21.70
N LEU A 145 40.30 16.09 -21.60
CA LEU A 145 40.83 16.80 -22.76
C LEU A 145 41.62 15.77 -23.59
N ARG A 146 41.03 15.29 -24.69
CA ARG A 146 41.66 14.88 -25.95
C ARG A 146 40.58 14.45 -26.94
#